data_AF-A0A3E0H1J3-F1
#
_entry.id   AF-A0A3E0H1J3-F1
#
_cell.length_a   1.000
_cell.length_b   1.000
_cell.length_c   1.000
_cell.angle_alpha   90.00
_cell.angle_beta   90.00
_cell.angle_gamma   90.00
#
_symmetry.space_group_name_H-M   'P 1'
#
loop_
_entity.id
_entity.type
_entity.pdbx_description
1 polymer ?
#
loop_
_entity_poly.entity_id
_entity_poly.type
_entity_poly.pdbx_seq_one_letter_code
_entity_poly.pdbx_strand_id
1 'polypeptide(L)'
;MVDDSLIARVVHQLELAGLRAAADEGPQAGGFAVQPLDDKLQIVWTPSDALSQKAFQAMTNGEFEHPDILHMGRVKHAMAEAILHVLTSAGVAAEMSADDLAPATVEVQ
;
A
#
# COMPACT_ATOMS: atom_id res chain seq x y z
N MET A 1 2.09 20.16 -5.00
CA MET A 1 3.21 20.03 -4.04
C MET A 1 2.58 19.67 -2.72
N VAL A 2 2.80 18.43 -2.32
CA VAL A 2 2.23 17.91 -1.08
C VAL A 2 2.95 18.52 0.12
N ASP A 3 2.19 18.89 1.14
CA ASP A 3 2.69 19.43 2.40
C ASP A 3 3.38 18.32 3.22
N ASP A 4 4.62 18.56 3.67
CA ASP A 4 5.37 17.68 4.57
C ASP A 4 4.58 17.39 5.86
N SER A 5 3.72 18.32 6.29
CA SER A 5 2.82 18.13 7.42
C SER A 5 1.77 17.03 7.19
N LEU A 6 1.29 16.88 5.95
CA LEU A 6 0.33 15.84 5.56
C LEU A 6 1.01 14.47 5.55
N ILE A 7 2.23 14.38 5.02
CA ILE A 7 3.04 13.14 5.03
C ILE A 7 3.27 12.69 6.47
N ALA A 8 3.75 13.59 7.34
CA ALA A 8 3.98 13.29 8.75
C ALA A 8 2.70 12.84 9.47
N ARG A 9 1.55 13.47 9.16
CA ARG A 9 0.26 13.08 9.73
C ARG A 9 -0.14 11.67 9.28
N VAL A 10 -0.05 11.36 7.99
CA VAL A 10 -0.38 10.03 7.44
C VAL A 10 0.48 8.95 8.08
N VAL A 11 1.80 9.14 8.08
CA VAL A 11 2.75 8.20 8.68
C VAL A 11 2.40 7.96 10.15
N HIS A 12 2.20 9.02 10.91
CA HIS A 12 1.87 8.92 12.33
C HIS A 12 0.58 8.12 12.60
N GLN A 13 -0.49 8.32 11.83
CA GLN A 13 -1.74 7.58 12.02
C GLN A 13 -1.58 6.08 11.72
N LEU A 14 -0.82 5.74 10.67
CA LEU A 14 -0.60 4.34 10.31
C LEU A 14 0.30 3.63 11.34
N GLU A 15 1.28 4.32 11.90
CA GLU A 15 2.10 3.81 13.00
C GLU A 15 1.29 3.59 14.28
N LEU A 16 0.37 4.50 14.62
CA LEU A 16 -0.56 4.31 15.73
C LEU A 16 -1.47 3.08 15.53
N ALA A 17 -1.81 2.75 14.28
CA ALA A 17 -2.53 1.53 13.93
C ALA A 17 -1.65 0.27 13.93
N GLY A 18 -0.36 0.39 14.25
CA GLY A 18 0.60 -0.70 14.34
C GLY A 18 1.24 -1.09 13.00
N LEU A 19 1.02 -0.31 11.93
CA LEU A 19 1.69 -0.50 10.66
C LEU A 19 3.08 0.13 10.71
N ARG A 20 4.03 -0.46 9.98
CA ARG A 20 5.41 0.05 9.94
C ARG A 20 5.65 0.77 8.63
N ALA A 21 6.21 1.97 8.67
CA ALA A 21 6.74 2.60 7.48
C ALA A 21 7.89 1.74 6.93
N ALA A 22 7.91 1.51 5.62
CA ALA A 22 9.06 0.95 4.95
C ALA A 22 10.22 1.94 5.06
N ALA A 23 11.39 1.47 5.49
CA ALA A 23 12.59 2.28 5.50
C ALA A 23 12.97 2.73 4.08
N ASP A 24 13.69 3.86 3.97
CA ASP A 24 14.17 4.40 2.68
C ASP A 24 15.03 3.41 1.88
N GLU A 25 15.58 2.37 2.52
CA GLU A 25 16.41 1.32 1.90
C GLU A 25 15.59 0.15 1.34
N GLY A 26 14.53 0.46 0.59
CA GLY A 26 13.79 -0.51 -0.23
C GLY A 26 12.49 -1.05 0.37
N PRO A 27 11.72 -1.82 -0.42
CA PRO A 27 10.42 -2.32 0.00
C PRO A 27 10.57 -3.26 1.21
N GLN A 28 10.11 -2.81 2.36
CA GLN A 28 10.10 -3.61 3.57
C GLN A 28 8.85 -4.48 3.60
N ALA A 29 9.05 -5.80 3.63
CA ALA A 29 7.97 -6.77 3.79
C ALA A 29 7.05 -6.42 4.97
N GLY A 30 5.75 -6.32 4.68
CA GLY A 30 4.72 -6.00 5.66
C GLY A 30 4.62 -4.52 6.05
N GLY A 31 5.41 -3.64 5.43
CA GLY A 31 5.37 -2.20 5.65
C GLY A 31 4.56 -1.43 4.60
N PHE A 32 4.36 -0.13 4.86
CA PHE A 32 3.77 0.82 3.92
C PHE A 32 4.79 1.87 3.48
N ALA A 33 4.68 2.33 2.23
CA ALA A 33 5.41 3.47 1.72
C ALA A 33 4.44 4.60 1.38
N VAL A 34 4.85 5.84 1.61
CA VAL A 34 4.11 7.05 1.20
C VAL A 34 4.89 7.69 0.06
N GLN A 35 4.26 7.81 -1.10
CA GLN A 35 4.85 8.35 -2.32
C GLN A 35 4.08 9.60 -2.75
N PRO A 36 4.71 10.78 -2.81
CA PRO A 36 4.06 11.96 -3.33
C PRO A 36 3.85 11.83 -4.85
N LEU A 37 2.65 12.14 -5.31
CA LEU A 37 2.27 12.17 -6.72
C LEU A 37 1.52 13.47 -7.02
N ASP A 38 2.24 14.45 -7.60
CA ASP A 38 1.75 15.79 -7.96
C ASP A 38 1.00 16.55 -6.84
N ASP A 39 -0.32 16.33 -6.74
CA ASP A 39 -1.26 16.95 -5.81
C ASP A 39 -1.82 16.01 -4.73
N LYS A 40 -1.42 14.73 -4.73
CA LYS A 40 -1.88 13.72 -3.78
C LYS A 40 -0.73 12.86 -3.23
N LEU A 41 -0.99 12.16 -2.14
CA LEU A 41 -0.11 11.09 -1.64
C LEU A 41 -0.66 9.73 -2.04
N GLN A 42 0.23 8.85 -2.47
CA GLN A 42 -0.05 7.47 -2.74
C GLN A 42 0.54 6.60 -1.63
N ILE A 43 -0.27 5.72 -1.06
CA ILE A 43 0.12 4.83 0.04
C ILE A 43 0.06 3.40 -0.48
N VAL A 44 1.22 2.76 -0.49
CA VAL A 44 1.39 1.40 -1.02
C VAL A 44 1.85 0.49 0.11
N TRP A 45 1.14 -0.61 0.30
CA TRP A 45 1.55 -1.66 1.24
C TRP A 45 2.23 -2.83 0.51
N THR A 46 3.32 -3.32 1.07
CA THR A 46 4.10 -4.43 0.51
C THR A 46 3.84 -5.74 1.27
N PRO A 47 3.42 -6.82 0.59
CA PRO A 47 3.30 -8.15 1.20
C PRO A 47 4.62 -8.70 1.74
N SER A 48 4.54 -9.82 2.46
CA SER A 48 5.74 -10.53 2.90
C SER A 48 6.62 -10.97 1.72
N ASP A 49 7.94 -11.00 1.91
CA ASP A 49 8.88 -11.41 0.87
C ASP A 49 8.57 -12.81 0.33
N ALA A 50 8.16 -13.73 1.21
CA ALA A 50 7.81 -15.09 0.82
C ALA A 50 6.60 -15.14 -0.13
N LEU A 51 5.55 -14.34 0.12
CA LEU A 51 4.39 -14.26 -0.76
C LEU A 51 4.74 -13.52 -2.07
N SER A 52 5.46 -12.41 -1.96
CA SER A 52 5.91 -11.60 -3.09
C SER A 52 6.78 -12.43 -4.06
N GLN A 53 7.75 -13.20 -3.55
CA GLN A 53 8.63 -14.04 -4.37
C GLN A 53 7.86 -15.15 -5.10
N LYS A 54 6.96 -15.85 -4.40
CA LYS A 54 6.16 -16.93 -5.01
C LYS A 54 5.23 -16.41 -6.10
N ALA A 55 4.52 -15.32 -5.83
CA ALA A 55 3.64 -14.69 -6.81
C ALA A 55 4.43 -14.15 -8.01
N PHE A 56 5.59 -13.52 -7.77
CA PHE A 56 6.48 -13.05 -8.82
C PHE A 56 6.99 -14.20 -9.70
N GLN A 57 7.43 -15.30 -9.11
CA GLN A 57 7.89 -16.48 -9.84
C GLN A 57 6.79 -17.06 -10.74
N ALA A 58 5.58 -17.24 -10.21
CA ALA A 58 4.42 -17.70 -10.98
C ALA A 58 4.10 -16.74 -12.15
N MET A 59 4.16 -15.43 -11.91
CA MET A 59 3.93 -14.42 -12.94
C MET A 59 4.99 -14.47 -14.05
N THR A 60 6.27 -14.62 -13.69
CA THR A 60 7.36 -14.75 -14.68
C THR A 60 7.27 -16.04 -15.50
N ASN A 61 6.63 -17.08 -14.95
CA ASN A 61 6.36 -18.33 -15.65
C ASN A 61 5.10 -18.26 -16.55
N GLY A 62 4.38 -17.13 -16.56
CA GLY A 62 3.13 -16.97 -17.31
C GLY A 62 1.90 -17.62 -16.66
N GLU A 63 2.00 -18.02 -15.39
CA GLU A 63 0.94 -18.70 -14.64
C GLU A 63 0.03 -17.69 -13.94
N PHE A 64 -0.62 -16.78 -14.68
CA PHE A 64 -1.36 -15.65 -14.09
C PHE A 64 -2.54 -16.03 -13.18
N GLU A 65 -3.08 -17.25 -13.32
CA GLU A 65 -4.15 -17.79 -12.47
C GLU A 65 -3.61 -18.57 -11.25
N HIS A 66 -2.29 -18.56 -11.02
CA HIS A 66 -1.68 -19.29 -9.92
C HIS A 66 -2.23 -18.82 -8.55
N PRO A 67 -2.51 -19.72 -7.60
CA PRO A 67 -3.09 -19.37 -6.30
C PRO A 67 -2.32 -18.29 -5.53
N ASP A 68 -0.99 -18.28 -5.61
CA ASP A 68 -0.16 -17.28 -4.93
C ASP A 68 -0.34 -15.87 -5.51
N ILE A 69 -0.59 -15.72 -6.83
CA ILE A 69 -0.88 -14.42 -7.45
C ILE A 69 -2.22 -13.91 -6.96
N LEU A 70 -3.24 -14.77 -7.01
CA LEU A 70 -4.59 -14.43 -6.53
C LEU A 70 -4.60 -14.12 -5.03
N HIS A 71 -3.84 -14.88 -4.24
CA HIS A 71 -3.70 -14.65 -2.82
C HIS A 71 -3.00 -13.32 -2.52
N MET A 72 -1.90 -13.03 -3.22
CA MET A 72 -1.21 -11.73 -3.11
C MET A 72 -2.16 -10.57 -3.43
N GLY A 73 -2.93 -10.66 -4.51
CA GLY A 73 -3.92 -9.63 -4.88
C GLY A 73 -4.96 -9.40 -3.77
N ARG A 74 -5.53 -10.48 -3.22
CA ARG A 74 -6.52 -10.41 -2.12
C ARG A 74 -5.94 -9.76 -0.87
N VAL A 75 -4.73 -10.16 -0.47
CA VAL A 75 -4.07 -9.61 0.73
C VAL A 75 -3.76 -8.12 0.53
N LYS A 76 -3.24 -7.73 -0.63
CA LYS A 76 -3.00 -6.30 -0.93
C LYS A 76 -4.29 -5.50 -0.85
N HIS A 77 -5.38 -5.99 -1.42
CA HIS A 77 -6.67 -5.28 -1.39
C HIS A 77 -7.21 -5.12 0.03
N ALA A 78 -7.21 -6.20 0.81
CA ALA A 78 -7.64 -6.16 2.21
C ALA A 78 -6.80 -5.18 3.05
N MET A 79 -5.48 -5.13 2.80
CA MET A 79 -4.60 -4.17 3.48
C MET A 79 -4.85 -2.73 3.05
N ALA A 80 -5.11 -2.47 1.77
CA ALA A 80 -5.47 -1.15 1.27
C ALA A 80 -6.80 -0.66 1.86
N GLU A 81 -7.82 -1.53 1.93
CA GLU A 81 -9.09 -1.21 2.61
C GLU A 81 -8.89 -0.90 4.10
N ALA A 82 -8.03 -1.67 4.79
CA ALA A 82 -7.72 -1.42 6.19
C ALA A 82 -7.01 -0.06 6.39
N ILE A 83 -6.02 0.25 5.55
CA ILE A 83 -5.31 1.54 5.55
C ILE A 83 -6.29 2.69 5.30
N LEU A 84 -7.18 2.56 4.32
CA LEU A 84 -8.22 3.53 4.03
C LEU A 84 -9.10 3.79 5.26
N HIS A 85 -9.59 2.73 5.91
CA HIS A 85 -10.42 2.86 7.11
C HIS A 85 -9.67 3.53 8.28
N VAL A 86 -8.39 3.21 8.48
CA VAL A 86 -7.56 3.87 9.51
C VAL A 86 -7.49 5.38 9.23
N LEU A 87 -7.13 5.77 8.02
CA LEU A 87 -6.93 7.18 7.66
C LEU A 87 -8.23 7.98 7.71
N THR A 88 -9.31 7.44 7.14
CA THR A 88 -10.64 8.08 7.18
C THR A 88 -11.15 8.21 8.62
N SER A 89 -10.93 7.21 9.48
CA SER A 89 -11.30 7.30 10.90
C SER A 89 -10.51 8.38 11.66
N ALA A 90 -9.29 8.69 11.21
CA ALA A 90 -8.44 9.76 11.72
C ALA A 90 -8.73 11.14 11.08
N GLY A 91 -9.80 11.24 10.28
CA GLY A 91 -10.20 12.47 9.59
C GLY A 91 -9.22 12.91 8.49
N VAL A 92 -8.50 11.98 7.88
CA VAL A 92 -7.68 12.20 6.69
C VAL A 92 -8.56 11.91 5.46
N ALA A 93 -8.57 12.82 4.48
CA ALA A 93 -9.31 12.63 3.24
C ALA A 93 -8.57 11.60 2.37
N ALA A 94 -9.05 10.36 2.41
CA ALA A 94 -8.43 9.23 1.73
C ALA A 94 -9.46 8.46 0.89
N GLU A 95 -9.01 7.90 -0.23
CA GLU A 95 -9.82 7.08 -1.14
C GLU A 95 -9.01 5.93 -1.75
N MET A 96 -9.69 4.91 -2.28
CA MET A 96 -9.02 3.89 -3.10
C MET A 96 -8.64 4.53 -4.44
N SER A 97 -7.43 4.24 -4.93
CA SER A 97 -7.02 4.67 -6.26
C SER A 97 -7.95 4.10 -7.33
N ALA A 98 -8.37 4.95 -8.26
CA ALA A 98 -9.13 4.56 -9.44
C ALA A 98 -8.22 4.14 -10.61
N ASP A 99 -6.90 4.13 -10.42
CA ASP A 99 -5.95 3.69 -11.45
C ASP A 99 -5.92 2.16 -11.53
N ASP A 100 -6.43 1.62 -12.64
CA ASP A 100 -6.40 0.18 -12.95
C ASP A 100 -4.97 -0.39 -12.99
N LEU A 101 -3.95 0.45 -13.21
CA LEU A 101 -2.54 0.06 -13.22
C LEU A 101 -1.90 0.04 -11.83
N ALA A 102 -2.54 0.65 -10.82
CA ALA A 102 -2.08 0.67 -9.43
C ALA A 102 -3.15 0.12 -8.46
N PRO A 103 -3.66 -1.10 -8.68
CA PRO A 103 -4.72 -1.67 -7.85
C PRO A 103 -4.24 -1.87 -6.41
N ALA A 104 -5.18 -1.76 -5.47
CA ALA A 104 -4.94 -1.88 -4.03
C ALA A 104 -3.97 -0.82 -3.49
N THR A 105 -4.20 0.42 -3.89
CA THR A 105 -3.45 1.60 -3.47
C THR A 105 -4.41 2.62 -2.88
N VAL A 106 -3.99 3.34 -1.84
CA VAL A 106 -4.78 4.40 -1.20
C VAL A 106 -4.21 5.76 -1.59
N GLU A 107 -5.08 6.69 -1.95
CA GLU A 107 -4.74 8.07 -2.28
C GLU A 107 -5.22 9.02 -1.17
N VAL A 108 -4.45 10.07 -0.88
CA VAL A 108 -4.75 11.09 0.13
C VAL A 108 -4.60 12.49 -0.46
N GLN A 109 -5.58 13.35 -0.18
CA GLN A 109 -5.64 14.76 -0.62
C GLN A 109 -5.35 15.75 0.51
#